data_AF-A0A3N1HGV5-F1
#
_entry.id   AF-A0A3N1HGV5-F1
#
_cell.length_a   1.000
_cell.length_b   1.000
_cell.length_c   1.000
_cell.angle_alpha   90.00
_cell.angle_beta   90.00
_cell.angle_gamma   90.00
#
_symmetry.space_group_name_H-M   'P 1'
#
loop_
_entity.id
_entity.type
_entity.pdbx_description
1 polymer ?
#
loop_
_entity_poly.entity_id
_entity_poly.type
_entity_poly.pdbx_seq_one_letter_code
_entity_poly.pdbx_strand_id
1 'polypeptide(L)'
;MEQFPRPRRPLPDAHVHAEAEVREFLDPWHPRASVETGHPERVLVDPERVLDNITLALHRFDVDVDAPPAFEPDTVTVDELAVMLDDLDRAAALVARLVNIAVQLMTARYPEPLVRFPLPDTYDLRAVDRLAIGDRAHDLARDILNQRLAADADLHPDELVEQLRPLSPGEQVHLLVALCRMYRHKLLALKHHTGTY
;
A
#
# COMPACT_ATOMS: atom_id res chain seq x y z
N MET A 1 29.28 -11.63 42.80
CA MET A 1 27.86 -11.95 42.55
C MET A 1 27.79 -12.69 41.23
N GLU A 2 27.71 -14.00 41.27
CA GLU A 2 27.48 -14.83 40.08
C GLU A 2 25.99 -14.75 39.70
N GLN A 3 25.68 -14.35 38.46
CA GLN A 3 24.32 -14.39 37.93
C GLN A 3 24.07 -15.78 37.33
N PHE A 4 23.14 -16.53 37.93
CA PHE A 4 22.63 -17.76 37.36
C PHE A 4 21.82 -17.47 36.07
N PRO A 5 21.96 -18.29 35.01
CA PRO A 5 21.10 -18.15 33.83
C PRO A 5 19.66 -18.52 34.20
N ARG A 6 18.71 -17.65 33.84
CA ARG A 6 17.27 -17.91 34.02
C ARG A 6 16.88 -19.17 33.24
N PRO A 7 16.02 -20.05 33.78
CA PRO A 7 15.51 -21.19 33.03
C PRO A 7 14.73 -20.69 31.81
N ARG A 8 15.10 -21.19 30.62
CA ARG A 8 14.30 -20.98 29.41
C ARG A 8 12.94 -21.62 29.65
N ARG A 9 11.86 -20.85 29.50
CA ARG A 9 10.50 -21.41 29.45
C ARG A 9 10.48 -22.50 28.36
N PRO A 10 9.89 -23.67 28.62
CA PRO A 10 9.68 -24.65 27.55
C PRO A 10 8.82 -24.00 26.46
N LEU A 11 9.26 -24.12 25.21
CA LEU A 11 8.45 -23.73 24.07
C LEU A 11 7.15 -24.55 24.10
N PRO A 12 5.96 -23.93 23.93
CA PRO A 12 4.71 -24.66 23.82
C PRO A 12 4.75 -25.62 22.61
N ASP A 13 3.98 -26.72 22.68
CA ASP A 13 3.90 -27.70 21.60
C ASP A 13 3.48 -27.07 20.26
N ALA A 14 4.09 -27.50 19.16
CA ALA A 14 3.85 -26.97 17.81
C ALA A 14 2.38 -27.04 17.36
N HIS A 15 1.59 -27.96 17.91
CA HIS A 15 0.16 -28.08 17.63
C HIS A 15 -0.66 -26.95 18.28
N VAL A 16 -0.22 -26.45 19.44
CA VAL A 16 -0.83 -25.31 20.13
C VAL A 16 -0.52 -24.00 19.40
N HIS A 17 0.66 -23.91 18.78
CA HIS A 17 1.03 -22.79 17.91
C HIS A 17 0.16 -22.72 16.65
N ALA A 18 0.01 -23.83 15.92
CA ALA A 18 -0.83 -23.86 14.72
C ALA A 18 -2.32 -23.53 15.01
N GLU A 19 -2.88 -24.01 16.12
CA GLU A 19 -4.26 -23.66 16.52
C GLU A 19 -4.41 -22.20 16.96
N ALA A 20 -3.39 -21.62 17.61
CA ALA A 20 -3.39 -20.21 17.98
C ALA A 20 -3.25 -19.30 16.75
N GLU A 21 -2.37 -19.65 15.81
CA GLU A 21 -2.13 -18.94 14.54
C GLU A 21 -3.39 -18.90 13.67
N VAL A 22 -4.07 -20.05 13.52
CA VAL A 22 -5.35 -20.13 12.78
C VAL A 22 -6.44 -19.33 13.49
N ARG A 23 -6.44 -19.29 14.82
CA ARG A 23 -7.45 -18.54 15.59
C ARG A 23 -7.23 -17.04 15.56
N GLU A 24 -5.97 -16.59 15.50
CA GLU A 24 -5.58 -15.19 15.29
C GLU A 24 -5.93 -14.73 13.87
N PHE A 25 -5.66 -15.57 12.87
CA PHE A 25 -6.03 -15.28 11.47
C PHE A 25 -7.55 -15.23 11.26
N LEU A 26 -8.31 -16.08 11.95
CA LEU A 26 -9.77 -16.10 11.88
C LEU A 26 -10.44 -15.07 12.82
N ASP A 27 -9.67 -14.30 13.60
CA ASP A 27 -10.23 -13.23 14.43
C ASP A 27 -10.59 -12.02 13.55
N PRO A 28 -11.89 -11.68 13.39
CA PRO A 28 -12.31 -10.55 12.56
C PRO A 28 -11.79 -9.19 13.05
N TRP A 29 -11.33 -9.12 14.31
CA TRP A 29 -10.87 -7.91 14.98
C TRP A 29 -9.34 -7.82 15.08
N HIS A 30 -8.60 -8.77 14.49
CA HIS A 30 -7.15 -8.71 14.49
C HIS A 30 -6.66 -7.52 13.64
N PRO A 31 -5.79 -6.64 14.18
CA PRO A 31 -5.39 -5.41 13.48
C PRO A 31 -4.36 -5.64 12.37
N ARG A 32 -3.59 -6.73 12.42
CA ARG A 32 -2.57 -7.04 11.41
C ARG A 32 -3.18 -7.86 10.28
N ALA A 33 -2.79 -7.54 9.04
CA ALA A 33 -3.19 -8.27 7.85
C ALA A 33 -2.40 -9.57 7.64
N SER A 34 -1.38 -9.81 8.48
CA SER A 34 -0.60 -11.04 8.51
C SER A 34 -0.46 -11.64 9.91
N VAL A 35 -0.24 -12.95 9.93
CA VAL A 35 0.21 -13.71 11.11
C VAL A 35 1.55 -14.36 10.78
N GLU A 36 2.55 -14.14 11.63
CA GLU A 36 3.82 -14.88 11.59
C GLU A 36 3.53 -16.33 11.99
N THR A 37 3.63 -17.27 11.06
CA THR A 37 3.54 -18.70 11.42
C THR A 37 4.79 -19.10 12.18
N GLY A 38 4.74 -20.19 12.96
CA GLY A 38 5.92 -20.77 13.64
C GLY A 38 7.11 -21.11 12.72
N HIS A 39 6.96 -20.90 11.42
CA HIS A 39 8.03 -20.82 10.42
C HIS A 39 8.17 -19.38 9.90
N PRO A 40 9.31 -18.69 10.14
CA PRO A 40 9.52 -17.29 9.74
C PRO A 40 9.50 -17.06 8.22
N GLU A 41 9.48 -18.13 7.42
CA GLU A 41 9.47 -18.10 5.96
C GLU A 41 8.05 -18.25 5.37
N ARG A 42 7.01 -18.31 6.22
CA ARG A 42 5.61 -18.40 5.79
C ARG A 42 4.78 -17.35 6.53
N VAL A 43 4.50 -16.26 5.84
CA VAL A 43 3.56 -15.23 6.28
C VAL A 43 2.20 -15.58 5.68
N LEU A 44 1.20 -15.83 6.52
CA LEU A 44 -0.19 -15.93 6.06
C LEU A 44 -0.77 -14.52 5.99
N VAL A 45 -1.30 -14.14 4.83
CA VAL A 45 -1.82 -12.79 4.57
C VAL A 45 -3.31 -12.85 4.23
N ASP A 46 -4.11 -12.02 4.90
CA ASP A 46 -5.49 -11.72 4.49
C ASP A 46 -5.47 -10.57 3.46
N PRO A 47 -5.72 -10.87 2.16
CA PRO A 47 -5.63 -9.87 1.10
C PRO A 47 -6.69 -8.76 1.22
N GLU A 48 -7.86 -9.05 1.78
CA GLU A 48 -8.90 -8.03 1.97
C GLU A 48 -8.50 -7.07 3.10
N ARG A 49 -7.88 -7.59 4.16
CA ARG A 49 -7.36 -6.77 5.25
C ARG A 49 -6.20 -5.87 4.83
N VAL A 50 -5.29 -6.36 3.98
CA VAL A 50 -4.21 -5.52 3.40
C VAL A 50 -4.81 -4.34 2.65
N LEU A 51 -5.86 -4.58 1.86
CA LEU A 51 -6.56 -3.54 1.11
C LEU A 51 -7.26 -2.52 2.02
N ASP A 52 -7.90 -2.98 3.09
CA ASP A 52 -8.57 -2.10 4.06
C ASP A 52 -7.56 -1.25 4.84
N ASN A 53 -6.40 -1.83 5.20
CA ASN A 53 -5.32 -1.10 5.87
C ASN A 53 -4.71 -0.01 4.96
N ILE A 54 -4.50 -0.31 3.66
CA ILE A 54 -4.07 0.69 2.67
C ILE A 54 -5.11 1.80 2.54
N THR A 55 -6.39 1.44 2.47
CA THR A 55 -7.50 2.40 2.40
C THR A 55 -7.50 3.34 3.62
N LEU A 56 -7.36 2.77 4.82
CA LEU A 56 -7.27 3.53 6.06
C LEU A 56 -6.06 4.47 6.08
N ALA A 57 -4.91 4.02 5.55
CA ALA A 57 -3.73 4.85 5.46
C ALA A 57 -3.89 6.01 4.45
N LEU A 58 -4.57 5.80 3.32
CA LEU A 58 -4.90 6.87 2.36
C LEU A 58 -5.84 7.92 2.97
N HIS A 59 -6.80 7.47 3.79
CA HIS A 59 -7.64 8.37 4.58
C HIS A 59 -6.84 9.16 5.62
N ARG A 60 -5.84 8.53 6.26
CA ARG A 60 -4.97 9.23 7.21
C ARG A 60 -4.19 10.35 6.52
N PHE A 61 -3.62 10.12 5.34
CA PHE A 61 -2.94 11.19 4.58
C PHE A 61 -3.84 12.39 4.25
N ASP A 62 -5.12 12.12 3.98
CA ASP A 62 -6.12 13.15 3.73
C ASP A 62 -6.36 14.03 4.97
N VAL A 63 -6.37 13.44 6.16
CA VAL A 63 -6.56 14.16 7.43
C VAL A 63 -5.26 14.79 7.93
N ASP A 64 -4.18 14.03 7.96
CA ASP A 64 -2.84 14.41 8.40
C ASP A 64 -1.83 14.02 7.32
N VAL A 65 -1.30 15.03 6.64
CA VAL A 65 -0.39 14.82 5.51
C VAL A 65 1.03 14.45 5.93
N ASP A 66 1.35 14.62 7.21
CA ASP A 66 2.60 14.19 7.83
C ASP A 66 2.48 12.80 8.45
N ALA A 67 1.30 12.17 8.34
CA ALA A 67 1.11 10.79 8.76
C ALA A 67 2.13 9.87 8.06
N PRO A 68 2.63 8.85 8.79
CA PRO A 68 3.55 7.88 8.21
C PRO A 68 2.94 7.18 6.99
N PRO A 69 3.76 6.81 5.99
CA PRO A 69 3.27 6.20 4.78
C PRO A 69 2.52 4.90 5.02
N ALA A 70 1.60 4.57 4.11
CA ALA A 70 0.74 3.38 4.12
C ALA A 70 1.49 2.03 4.18
N PHE A 71 2.82 2.05 4.15
CA PHE A 71 3.70 0.89 4.10
C PHE A 71 4.69 0.89 5.28
N GLU A 72 4.26 1.36 6.45
CA GLU A 72 4.99 1.25 7.71
C GLU A 72 4.50 0.05 8.54
N PRO A 73 5.29 -0.43 9.53
CA PRO A 73 5.00 -1.65 10.30
C PRO A 73 3.60 -1.73 10.92
N ASP A 74 2.99 -0.56 11.19
CA ASP A 74 1.68 -0.42 11.82
C ASP A 74 0.51 -0.28 10.80
N THR A 75 0.77 -0.42 9.49
CA THR A 75 -0.22 -0.27 8.41
C THR A 75 -0.23 -1.47 7.48
N VAL A 76 0.74 -1.54 6.56
CA VAL A 76 1.00 -2.71 5.71
C VAL A 76 2.50 -2.92 5.62
N THR A 77 2.98 -4.13 5.82
CA THR A 77 4.40 -4.44 5.73
C THR A 77 4.83 -4.70 4.29
N VAL A 78 6.13 -4.55 4.00
CA VAL A 78 6.70 -4.92 2.70
C VAL A 78 6.52 -6.42 2.44
N ASP A 79 6.57 -7.25 3.48
CA ASP A 79 6.37 -8.70 3.37
C ASP A 79 4.91 -9.05 3.02
N GLU A 80 3.93 -8.34 3.60
CA GLU A 80 2.51 -8.48 3.24
C GLU A 80 2.26 -8.11 1.77
N LEU A 81 2.91 -7.04 1.29
CA LEU A 81 2.87 -6.67 -0.12
C LEU A 81 3.56 -7.70 -1.01
N ALA A 82 4.70 -8.24 -0.59
CA ALA A 82 5.41 -9.26 -1.36
C ALA A 82 4.52 -10.48 -1.57
N VAL A 83 3.85 -10.97 -0.52
CA VAL A 83 2.91 -12.10 -0.61
C VAL A 83 1.70 -11.76 -1.52
N MET A 84 1.16 -10.54 -1.43
CA MET A 84 0.07 -10.09 -2.31
C MET A 84 0.45 -10.08 -3.79
N LEU A 85 1.71 -9.77 -4.09
CA LEU A 85 2.20 -9.58 -5.45
C LEU A 85 2.73 -10.87 -6.05
N ASP A 86 3.53 -11.63 -5.30
CA ASP A 86 4.15 -12.89 -5.77
C ASP A 86 3.23 -14.10 -5.63
N ASP A 87 2.58 -14.29 -4.47
CA ASP A 87 1.86 -15.53 -4.20
C ASP A 87 0.40 -15.49 -4.66
N LEU A 88 -0.21 -14.30 -4.71
CA LEU A 88 -1.64 -14.14 -5.00
C LEU A 88 -1.94 -13.53 -6.38
N ASP A 89 -0.93 -13.04 -7.11
CA ASP A 89 -1.05 -12.38 -8.42
C ASP A 89 -2.13 -11.26 -8.41
N ARG A 90 -2.19 -10.47 -7.32
CA ARG A 90 -3.22 -9.44 -7.11
C ARG A 90 -2.76 -8.02 -7.41
N ALA A 91 -1.60 -7.85 -8.04
CA ALA A 91 -1.01 -6.55 -8.31
C ALA A 91 -1.99 -5.57 -9.02
N ALA A 92 -2.63 -6.03 -10.09
CA ALA A 92 -3.57 -5.22 -10.86
C ALA A 92 -4.81 -4.80 -10.04
N ALA A 93 -5.35 -5.71 -9.23
CA ALA A 93 -6.49 -5.42 -8.37
C ALA A 93 -6.13 -4.41 -7.27
N LEU A 94 -4.95 -4.56 -6.69
CA LEU A 94 -4.41 -3.69 -5.65
C LEU A 94 -4.16 -2.27 -6.19
N VAL A 95 -3.52 -2.16 -7.35
CA VAL A 95 -3.26 -0.87 -8.01
C VAL A 95 -4.57 -0.18 -8.38
N ALA A 96 -5.49 -0.87 -9.06
CA ALA A 96 -6.76 -0.28 -9.47
C ALA A 96 -7.53 0.26 -8.26
N ARG A 97 -7.68 -0.55 -7.20
CA ARG A 97 -8.40 -0.16 -5.99
C ARG A 97 -7.73 1.03 -5.29
N LEU A 98 -6.41 1.02 -5.13
CA LEU A 98 -5.66 2.10 -4.50
C LEU A 98 -5.86 3.43 -5.23
N VAL A 99 -5.73 3.43 -6.56
CA VAL A 99 -5.86 4.66 -7.36
C VAL A 99 -7.31 5.15 -7.40
N ASN A 100 -8.29 4.24 -7.51
CA ASN A 100 -9.71 4.61 -7.46
C ASN A 100 -10.08 5.27 -6.14
N ILE A 101 -9.67 4.68 -5.01
CA ILE A 101 -9.91 5.24 -3.68
C ILE A 101 -9.24 6.60 -3.55
N ALA A 102 -7.97 6.72 -3.91
CA ALA A 102 -7.24 7.99 -3.87
C ALA A 102 -7.98 9.13 -4.61
N VAL A 103 -8.48 8.85 -5.83
CA VAL A 103 -9.22 9.84 -6.63
C VAL A 103 -10.61 10.13 -6.06
N GLN A 104 -11.31 9.12 -5.55
CA GLN A 104 -12.59 9.32 -4.87
C GLN A 104 -12.44 10.22 -3.64
N LEU A 105 -11.39 10.02 -2.82
CA LEU A 105 -11.10 10.87 -1.66
C LEU A 105 -10.83 12.32 -2.05
N MET A 106 -10.02 12.55 -3.09
CA MET A 106 -9.78 13.91 -3.59
C MET A 106 -11.07 14.55 -4.11
N THR A 107 -11.85 13.83 -4.91
CA THR A 107 -13.08 14.35 -5.53
C THR A 107 -14.16 14.66 -4.50
N ALA A 108 -14.20 13.94 -3.39
CA ALA A 108 -15.14 14.20 -2.30
C ALA A 108 -14.87 15.53 -1.57
N ARG A 109 -13.65 16.07 -1.65
CA ARG A 109 -13.20 17.21 -0.84
C ARG A 109 -12.77 18.44 -1.65
N TYR A 110 -12.30 18.24 -2.87
CA TYR A 110 -11.74 19.29 -3.71
C TYR A 110 -12.57 19.47 -4.99
N PRO A 111 -12.59 20.67 -5.58
CA PRO A 111 -13.26 20.91 -6.85
C PRO A 111 -12.74 19.96 -7.94
N GLU A 112 -13.68 19.26 -8.58
CA GLU A 112 -13.39 18.26 -9.61
C GLU A 112 -12.42 18.75 -10.69
N PRO A 113 -12.54 19.98 -11.26
CA PRO A 113 -11.58 20.45 -12.28
C PRO A 113 -10.13 20.49 -11.81
N LEU A 114 -9.89 20.72 -10.51
CA LEU A 114 -8.53 20.74 -9.94
C LEU A 114 -8.00 19.32 -9.70
N VAL A 115 -8.87 18.41 -9.26
CA VAL A 115 -8.52 17.00 -9.08
C VAL A 115 -8.09 16.42 -10.42
N ARG A 116 -8.90 16.62 -11.47
CA ARG A 116 -8.67 16.08 -12.82
C ARG A 116 -7.45 16.62 -13.55
N PHE A 117 -6.82 17.67 -13.03
CA PHE A 117 -5.59 18.19 -13.61
C PHE A 117 -4.47 17.13 -13.51
N PRO A 118 -3.86 16.69 -14.61
CA PRO A 118 -2.87 15.61 -14.55
C PRO A 118 -1.59 16.06 -13.83
N LEU A 119 -0.82 15.09 -13.34
CA LEU A 119 0.58 15.33 -12.99
C LEU A 119 1.36 15.67 -14.27
N PRO A 120 2.23 16.70 -14.25
CA PRO A 120 2.95 17.12 -15.44
C PRO A 120 4.00 16.08 -15.85
N ASP A 121 4.34 16.05 -17.14
CA ASP A 121 5.37 15.13 -17.67
C ASP A 121 6.77 15.37 -17.07
N THR A 122 7.00 16.56 -16.53
CA THR A 122 8.23 16.93 -15.81
C THR A 122 8.24 16.50 -14.34
N TYR A 123 7.12 15.95 -13.84
CA TYR A 123 7.04 15.46 -12.47
C TYR A 123 7.91 14.21 -12.31
N ASP A 124 8.79 14.25 -11.31
CA ASP A 124 9.72 13.16 -10.99
C ASP A 124 9.81 12.95 -9.47
N LEU A 125 9.26 11.84 -8.97
CA LEU A 125 9.34 11.50 -7.54
C LEU A 125 10.77 11.32 -7.05
N ARG A 126 11.69 10.86 -7.90
CA ARG A 126 13.08 10.57 -7.52
C ARG A 126 13.81 11.88 -7.20
N ALA A 127 13.44 12.96 -7.89
CA ALA A 127 13.97 14.29 -7.63
C ALA A 127 13.40 14.90 -6.34
N VAL A 128 12.12 14.61 -6.02
CA VAL A 128 11.41 15.21 -4.88
C VAL A 128 11.69 14.46 -3.57
N ASP A 129 11.52 13.13 -3.57
CA ASP A 129 11.57 12.30 -2.36
C ASP A 129 12.86 11.47 -2.23
N ARG A 130 13.77 11.55 -3.22
CA ARG A 130 15.03 10.78 -3.27
C ARG A 130 14.82 9.26 -3.15
N LEU A 131 13.67 8.77 -3.61
CA LEU A 131 13.36 7.35 -3.60
C LEU A 131 14.19 6.61 -4.65
N ALA A 132 14.74 5.45 -4.26
CA ALA A 132 15.46 4.55 -5.16
C ALA A 132 14.49 3.71 -6.01
N ILE A 133 13.64 4.39 -6.80
CA ILE A 133 12.66 3.78 -7.69
C ILE A 133 13.19 3.89 -9.13
N GLY A 134 13.08 2.79 -9.88
CA GLY A 134 13.45 2.77 -11.30
C GLY A 134 12.43 3.50 -12.19
N ASP A 135 12.91 3.99 -13.33
CA ASP A 135 12.18 4.80 -14.31
C ASP A 135 10.85 4.14 -14.70
N ARG A 136 10.88 2.83 -14.97
CA ARG A 136 9.72 2.07 -15.42
C ARG A 136 8.57 2.07 -14.41
N ALA A 137 8.86 1.81 -13.14
CA ALA A 137 7.86 1.79 -12.08
C ALA A 137 7.32 3.20 -11.79
N HIS A 138 8.20 4.20 -11.84
CA HIS A 138 7.81 5.61 -11.70
C HIS A 138 6.88 6.07 -12.81
N ASP A 139 7.28 5.88 -14.07
CA ASP A 139 6.55 6.38 -15.23
C ASP A 139 5.21 5.68 -15.35
N LEU A 140 5.16 4.36 -15.15
CA LEU A 140 3.90 3.63 -15.14
C LEU A 140 2.98 4.06 -14.01
N ALA A 141 3.49 4.34 -12.80
CA ALA A 141 2.68 4.87 -11.71
C ALA A 141 2.05 6.23 -12.08
N ARG A 142 2.83 7.12 -12.70
CA ARG A 142 2.32 8.42 -13.17
C ARG A 142 1.24 8.24 -14.23
N ASP A 143 1.48 7.36 -15.19
CA ASP A 143 0.56 7.13 -16.30
C ASP A 143 -0.77 6.55 -15.81
N ILE A 144 -0.73 5.56 -14.90
CA ILE A 144 -1.93 4.97 -14.29
C ILE A 144 -2.70 6.02 -13.49
N LEU A 145 -2.04 6.83 -12.67
CA LEU A 145 -2.72 7.89 -11.91
C LEU A 145 -3.35 8.92 -12.84
N ASN A 146 -2.61 9.38 -13.86
CA ASN A 146 -3.13 10.33 -14.84
C ASN A 146 -4.29 9.75 -15.66
N GLN A 147 -4.24 8.46 -16.02
CA GLN A 147 -5.35 7.75 -16.65
C GLN A 147 -6.60 7.82 -15.77
N ARG A 148 -6.48 7.51 -14.47
CA ARG A 148 -7.62 7.60 -13.56
C ARG A 148 -8.13 9.03 -13.36
N LEU A 149 -7.24 10.03 -13.25
CA LEU A 149 -7.62 11.43 -13.07
C LEU A 149 -8.40 11.98 -14.27
N ALA A 150 -8.06 11.52 -15.48
CA ALA A 150 -8.71 11.92 -16.72
C ALA A 150 -10.04 11.19 -16.96
N ALA A 151 -10.21 9.97 -16.43
CA ALA A 151 -11.40 9.15 -16.65
C ALA A 151 -12.57 9.52 -15.72
N ASP A 152 -13.81 9.37 -16.23
CA ASP A 152 -15.04 9.41 -15.42
C ASP A 152 -15.29 8.10 -14.67
N ALA A 153 -14.79 6.99 -15.23
CA ALA A 153 -14.93 5.66 -14.67
C ALA A 153 -13.73 5.28 -13.78
N ASP A 154 -13.99 4.37 -12.85
CA ASP A 154 -12.96 3.69 -12.08
C ASP A 154 -12.12 2.77 -12.99
N LEU A 155 -10.82 2.67 -12.69
CA LEU A 155 -9.92 1.71 -13.35
C LEU A 155 -10.36 0.29 -13.03
N HIS A 156 -10.46 -0.56 -14.05
CA HIS A 156 -10.70 -1.99 -13.87
C HIS A 156 -9.35 -2.75 -13.79
N PRO A 157 -9.22 -3.77 -12.91
CA PRO A 157 -7.98 -4.55 -12.81
C PRO A 157 -7.49 -5.13 -14.14
N ASP A 158 -8.41 -5.62 -14.97
CA ASP A 158 -8.08 -6.22 -16.28
C ASP A 158 -7.36 -5.26 -17.22
N GLU A 159 -7.59 -3.95 -17.10
CA GLU A 159 -6.91 -2.92 -17.90
C GLU A 159 -5.43 -2.77 -17.52
N LEU A 160 -5.06 -3.21 -16.31
CA LEU A 160 -3.72 -3.05 -15.75
C LEU A 160 -2.88 -4.32 -15.85
N VAL A 161 -3.48 -5.50 -16.04
CA VAL A 161 -2.78 -6.79 -16.09
C VAL A 161 -1.62 -6.77 -17.09
N GLU A 162 -1.89 -6.36 -18.33
CA GLU A 162 -0.87 -6.31 -19.39
C GLU A 162 0.18 -5.22 -19.15
N GLN A 163 -0.19 -4.13 -18.46
CA GLN A 163 0.73 -3.03 -18.15
C GLN A 163 1.70 -3.41 -17.02
N LEU A 164 1.23 -4.19 -16.05
CA LEU A 164 1.99 -4.61 -14.87
C LEU A 164 2.80 -5.88 -15.09
N ARG A 165 2.36 -6.80 -15.97
CA ARG A 165 3.06 -8.06 -16.29
C ARG A 165 4.56 -7.90 -16.54
N PRO A 166 5.05 -6.84 -17.23
CA PRO A 166 6.47 -6.67 -17.48
C PRO A 166 7.31 -6.23 -16.28
N LEU A 167 6.68 -5.86 -15.16
CA LEU A 167 7.37 -5.47 -13.93
C LEU A 167 7.68 -6.70 -13.09
N SER A 168 8.90 -6.76 -12.57
CA SER A 168 9.24 -7.70 -11.50
C SER A 168 8.46 -7.39 -10.22
N PRO A 169 8.31 -8.36 -9.30
CA PRO A 169 7.59 -8.15 -8.03
C PRO A 169 8.12 -6.94 -7.23
N GLY A 170 9.45 -6.78 -7.16
CA GLY A 170 10.08 -5.61 -6.54
C GLY A 170 9.74 -4.29 -7.23
N GLU A 171 9.65 -4.27 -8.57
CA GLU A 171 9.19 -3.10 -9.32
C GLU A 171 7.70 -2.81 -9.11
N GLN A 172 6.88 -3.83 -8.90
CA GLN A 172 5.46 -3.68 -8.56
C GLN A 172 5.29 -3.07 -7.15
N VAL A 173 6.11 -3.47 -6.17
CA VAL A 173 6.19 -2.79 -4.86
C VAL A 173 6.58 -1.32 -5.04
N HIS A 174 7.62 -1.04 -5.82
CA HIS A 174 8.04 0.33 -6.10
C HIS A 174 6.94 1.16 -6.78
N LEU A 175 6.17 0.56 -7.69
CA LEU A 175 5.02 1.20 -8.32
C LEU A 175 3.94 1.56 -7.30
N LEU A 176 3.60 0.66 -6.37
CA LEU A 176 2.62 0.95 -5.30
C LEU A 176 3.10 2.06 -4.36
N VAL A 177 4.37 2.03 -3.96
CA VAL A 177 5.00 3.09 -3.18
C VAL A 177 4.93 4.41 -3.93
N ALA A 178 5.26 4.41 -5.23
CA ALA A 178 5.18 5.60 -6.07
C ALA A 178 3.76 6.16 -6.10
N LEU A 179 2.74 5.34 -6.36
CA LEU A 179 1.34 5.79 -6.40
C LEU A 179 0.88 6.46 -5.10
N CYS A 180 1.21 5.89 -3.94
CA CYS A 180 0.92 6.50 -2.63
C CYS A 180 1.60 7.87 -2.48
N ARG A 181 2.86 8.00 -2.91
CA ARG A 181 3.62 9.27 -2.82
C ARG A 181 3.08 10.31 -3.80
N MET A 182 2.75 9.91 -5.02
CA MET A 182 2.13 10.79 -6.02
C MET A 182 0.78 11.31 -5.54
N TYR A 183 -0.06 10.44 -4.96
CA TYR A 183 -1.30 10.83 -4.32
C TYR A 183 -1.07 11.88 -3.22
N ARG A 184 -0.12 11.65 -2.31
CA ARG A 184 0.23 12.63 -1.26
C ARG A 184 0.65 13.99 -1.84
N HIS A 185 1.51 14.00 -2.85
CA HIS A 185 1.94 15.23 -3.52
C HIS A 185 0.79 15.95 -4.22
N LYS A 186 -0.08 15.21 -4.90
CA LYS A 186 -1.28 15.76 -5.53
C LYS A 186 -2.22 16.38 -4.50
N LEU A 187 -2.46 15.69 -3.39
CA LEU A 187 -3.28 16.17 -2.28
C LEU A 187 -2.69 17.44 -1.66
N LEU A 188 -1.37 17.50 -1.43
CA LEU A 188 -0.69 18.71 -0.94
C LEU A 188 -0.88 19.89 -1.90
N ALA A 189 -0.73 19.66 -3.20
CA ALA A 189 -0.96 20.68 -4.20
C ALA A 189 -2.41 21.20 -4.20
N LEU A 190 -3.38 20.29 -4.02
CA LEU A 190 -4.80 20.65 -3.87
C LEU A 190 -5.03 21.49 -2.60
N LYS A 191 -4.54 21.04 -1.43
CA LYS A 191 -4.61 21.77 -0.16
C LYS A 191 -4.06 23.19 -0.27
N HIS A 192 -2.88 23.33 -0.89
CA HIS A 192 -2.27 24.63 -1.13
C HIS A 192 -3.12 25.51 -2.05
N HIS A 193 -3.70 24.94 -3.12
CA HIS A 193 -4.51 25.70 -4.06
C HIS A 193 -5.86 26.16 -3.49
N THR A 194 -6.49 25.34 -2.63
CA THR A 194 -7.79 25.64 -2.02
C THR A 194 -7.70 26.35 -0.66
N GLY A 195 -6.49 26.49 -0.09
CA GLY A 195 -6.28 27.14 1.20
C GLY A 195 -6.77 26.32 2.40
N THR A 196 -6.96 25.01 2.23
CA THR A 196 -7.35 24.08 3.30
C THR A 196 -6.10 23.50 3.95
N TYR A 197 -5.64 24.17 5.02
CA TYR A 197 -4.62 23.69 5.95
C TYR A 197 -5.23 23.47 7.33
#